data_AF-A0AAN6FCW5-F1
#
_entry.id   AF-A0AAN6FCW5-F1
#
_cell.length_a   1.000
_cell.length_b   1.000
_cell.length_c   1.000
_cell.angle_alpha   90.00
_cell.angle_beta   90.00
_cell.angle_gamma   90.00
#
_symmetry.space_group_name_H-M   'P 1'
#
loop_
_entity.id
_entity.type
_entity.pdbx_description
1 polymer ?
#
loop_
_entity_poly.entity_id
_entity_poly.type
_entity_poly.pdbx_seq_one_letter_code
_entity_poly.pdbx_strand_id
1 'polypeptide(L)'
;MEPEEYHGKNGVLDSVHEVPGARGRYNNMMDRSDMNRLGKKQELTRNFRLISIFSFMCVVMSTWVFVINASTSGLAAGGTGGFIAVYIGSSFAYFTVVLSLAEMASIAPTAGGQAEFAHPRVQKFTSYVAGWLLTLSWLCGVTSGMFLTGQMVQGAILITNESFNAQPYQVWCLVFAFAASGLFLNTVGARYLALMEVFVAIFLVLGYVVNIIVLWVMSPKNSTSEVFASFDNGNGWSSTGFGILTAQTAALYLILGSDGAAHMAEETQDASVNVP
;
A
#
# COMPACT_ATOMS: atom_id res chain seq x y z
N MET A 1 -15.82 16.85 48.17
CA MET A 1 -14.82 16.75 47.10
C MET A 1 -15.53 16.16 45.90
N GLU A 2 -16.04 17.04 45.04
CA GLU A 2 -16.63 16.72 43.74
C GLU A 2 -15.85 17.50 42.67
N PRO A 3 -15.78 17.01 41.43
CA PRO A 3 -14.83 17.48 40.42
C PRO A 3 -15.33 18.74 39.72
N GLU A 4 -14.41 19.69 39.45
CA GLU A 4 -14.68 20.91 38.70
C GLU A 4 -15.04 20.60 37.23
N GLU A 5 -16.25 21.00 36.86
CA GLU A 5 -16.75 21.02 35.48
C GLU A 5 -16.13 22.20 34.71
N TYR A 6 -15.37 21.89 33.65
CA TYR A 6 -14.77 22.90 32.79
C TYR A 6 -15.86 23.52 31.90
N HIS A 7 -16.38 24.69 32.29
CA HIS A 7 -17.34 25.44 31.51
C HIS A 7 -16.72 25.98 30.22
N GLY A 8 -16.97 25.27 29.11
CA GLY A 8 -16.82 25.80 27.76
C GLY A 8 -17.81 26.94 27.53
N LYS A 9 -17.28 28.15 27.35
CA LYS A 9 -18.05 29.37 27.07
C LYS A 9 -18.90 29.21 25.81
N ASN A 10 -20.21 29.45 25.99
CA ASN A 10 -21.14 29.98 25.00
C ASN A 10 -21.40 29.09 23.77
N GLY A 11 -22.44 28.26 23.85
CA GLY A 11 -23.72 28.52 23.17
C GLY A 11 -23.75 28.88 21.68
N VAL A 12 -22.75 28.50 20.88
CA VAL A 12 -22.75 28.73 19.43
C VAL A 12 -23.15 27.42 18.72
N LEU A 13 -24.45 27.12 18.76
CA LEU A 13 -25.13 26.37 17.71
C LEU A 13 -25.48 27.34 16.55
N ASP A 14 -24.55 28.22 16.16
CA ASP A 14 -24.80 29.14 15.06
C ASP A 14 -24.64 28.41 13.74
N SER A 15 -25.80 28.22 13.10
CA SER A 15 -26.00 28.17 11.65
C SER A 15 -24.94 27.38 10.87
N VAL A 16 -25.11 26.06 10.88
CA VAL A 16 -24.50 25.19 9.88
C VAL A 16 -24.99 25.64 8.50
N HIS A 17 -24.16 26.36 7.75
CA HIS A 17 -24.40 26.60 6.34
C HIS A 17 -24.44 25.24 5.63
N GLU A 18 -25.65 24.75 5.33
CA GLU A 18 -25.86 23.75 4.31
C GLU A 18 -25.31 24.30 3.00
N VAL A 19 -24.36 23.60 2.38
CA VAL A 19 -23.95 23.87 1.01
C VAL A 19 -25.16 23.53 0.12
N PRO A 20 -25.83 24.50 -0.51
CA PRO A 20 -27.04 24.25 -1.28
C PRO A 20 -26.63 23.49 -2.55
N GLY A 21 -27.01 22.21 -2.65
CA GLY A 21 -26.75 21.38 -3.83
C GLY A 21 -26.37 19.92 -3.56
N ALA A 22 -26.04 19.55 -2.32
CA ALA A 22 -25.64 18.19 -1.97
C ALA A 22 -26.84 17.25 -1.69
N ARG A 23 -27.83 17.19 -2.59
CA ARG A 23 -28.89 16.17 -2.49
C ARG A 23 -28.30 14.81 -2.92
N GLY A 24 -27.94 13.99 -1.93
CA GLY A 24 -27.55 12.59 -2.11
C GLY A 24 -26.18 12.18 -1.58
N ARG A 25 -25.37 13.10 -1.02
CA ARG A 25 -24.04 12.79 -0.47
C ARG A 25 -24.14 12.19 0.93
N TYR A 26 -23.40 11.10 1.15
CA TYR A 26 -23.09 10.55 2.46
C TYR A 26 -22.76 11.66 3.47
N ASN A 27 -23.53 11.75 4.55
CA ASN A 27 -23.43 12.82 5.56
C ASN A 27 -23.45 12.20 6.95
N ASN A 28 -22.33 11.59 7.35
CA ASN A 28 -22.18 11.09 8.72
C ASN A 28 -21.75 12.23 9.65
N MET A 29 -22.46 12.39 10.78
CA MET A 29 -22.10 13.33 11.84
C MET A 29 -20.73 13.02 12.45
N MET A 30 -20.33 11.74 12.51
CA MET A 30 -19.05 11.32 13.09
C MET A 30 -17.87 11.84 12.27
N ASP A 31 -17.91 11.63 10.95
CA ASP A 31 -16.91 12.14 10.01
C ASP A 31 -16.79 13.68 10.06
N ARG A 32 -17.92 14.40 10.19
CA ARG A 32 -17.90 15.87 10.34
C ARG A 32 -17.34 16.31 11.69
N SER A 33 -17.66 15.59 12.76
CA SER A 33 -17.13 15.84 14.09
C SER A 33 -15.61 15.66 14.12
N ASP A 34 -15.09 14.62 13.48
CA ASP A 34 -13.66 14.38 13.36
C ASP A 34 -12.95 15.49 12.59
N MET A 35 -13.48 15.91 11.43
CA MET A 35 -12.93 17.03 10.66
C MET A 35 -12.95 18.34 11.44
N ASN A 36 -14.04 18.63 12.16
CA ASN A 36 -14.17 19.82 13.00
C ASN A 36 -13.17 19.79 14.17
N ARG A 37 -13.00 18.65 14.84
CA ARG A 37 -12.01 18.46 15.92
C ARG A 37 -10.59 18.74 15.46
N LEU A 38 -10.29 18.41 14.21
CA LEU A 38 -8.99 18.64 13.57
C LEU A 38 -8.86 20.06 12.99
N GLY A 39 -9.92 20.86 13.02
CA GLY A 39 -9.95 22.20 12.42
C GLY A 39 -9.83 22.18 10.89
N LYS A 40 -10.21 21.08 10.25
CA LYS A 40 -10.12 20.88 8.79
C LYS A 40 -11.50 20.95 8.15
N LYS A 41 -11.57 21.53 6.95
CA LYS A 41 -12.78 21.51 6.14
C LYS A 41 -12.75 20.29 5.22
N GLN A 42 -13.85 19.55 5.14
CA GLN A 42 -14.00 18.46 4.17
C GLN A 42 -14.08 19.04 2.75
N GLU A 43 -13.06 18.78 1.93
CA GLU A 43 -13.02 19.21 0.52
C GLU A 43 -13.29 18.04 -0.46
N LEU A 44 -12.86 16.81 -0.10
CA LEU A 44 -13.03 15.62 -0.94
C LEU A 44 -14.38 14.93 -0.74
N THR A 45 -14.82 14.19 -1.75
CA THR A 45 -16.07 13.41 -1.71
C THR A 45 -15.84 12.00 -1.20
N ARG A 46 -16.64 11.54 -0.23
CA ARG A 46 -16.53 10.19 0.32
C ARG A 46 -17.12 9.12 -0.59
N ASN A 47 -16.29 8.62 -1.51
CA ASN A 47 -16.62 7.65 -2.55
C ASN A 47 -16.31 6.19 -2.15
N PHE A 48 -15.39 5.96 -1.20
CA PHE A 48 -14.97 4.64 -0.80
C PHE A 48 -15.75 4.13 0.42
N ARG A 49 -16.28 2.91 0.30
CA ARG A 49 -16.88 2.12 1.39
C ARG A 49 -15.89 1.07 1.87
N LEU A 50 -16.16 0.39 3.00
CA LEU A 50 -15.29 -0.64 3.57
C LEU A 50 -14.80 -1.68 2.54
N ILE A 51 -15.70 -2.25 1.73
CA ILE A 51 -15.31 -3.24 0.70
C ILE A 51 -14.47 -2.59 -0.40
N SER A 52 -14.78 -1.36 -0.78
CA SER A 52 -14.03 -0.64 -1.83
C SER A 52 -12.64 -0.24 -1.36
N ILE A 53 -12.48 0.22 -0.12
CA ILE A 53 -11.16 0.56 0.45
C ILE A 53 -10.33 -0.69 0.71
N PHE A 54 -10.95 -1.78 1.19
CA PHE A 54 -10.28 -3.07 1.32
C PHE A 54 -9.81 -3.60 -0.04
N SER A 55 -10.67 -3.55 -1.06
CA SER A 55 -10.34 -3.98 -2.42
C SER A 55 -9.22 -3.13 -3.01
N PHE A 56 -9.29 -1.81 -2.83
CA PHE A 56 -8.22 -0.87 -3.19
C PHE A 56 -6.90 -1.26 -2.53
N MET A 57 -6.89 -1.57 -1.23
CA MET A 57 -5.67 -1.99 -0.54
C MET A 57 -5.11 -3.31 -1.08
N CYS A 58 -5.96 -4.30 -1.37
CA CYS A 58 -5.52 -5.54 -2.02
C CYS A 58 -4.84 -5.26 -3.37
N VAL A 59 -5.41 -4.37 -4.19
CA VAL A 59 -4.88 -4.01 -5.51
C VAL A 59 -3.60 -3.18 -5.40
N VAL A 60 -3.57 -2.15 -4.55
CA VAL A 60 -2.40 -1.29 -4.36
C VAL A 60 -1.21 -2.08 -3.84
N MET A 61 -1.43 -2.95 -2.85
CA MET A 61 -0.34 -3.75 -2.29
C MET A 61 0.08 -4.86 -3.26
N SER A 62 -0.87 -5.51 -3.95
CA SER A 62 -0.63 -6.61 -4.90
C SER A 62 0.46 -7.60 -4.43
N THR A 63 0.46 -7.89 -3.12
CA THR A 63 1.64 -8.37 -2.39
C THR A 63 2.24 -9.63 -3.00
N TRP A 64 1.40 -10.61 -3.33
CA TRP A 64 1.86 -11.90 -3.84
C TRP A 64 2.57 -11.77 -5.19
N VAL A 65 2.14 -10.83 -6.04
CA VAL A 65 2.76 -10.58 -7.36
C VAL A 65 4.17 -10.03 -7.17
N PHE A 66 4.32 -9.03 -6.31
CA PHE A 66 5.64 -8.45 -6.03
C PHE A 66 6.56 -9.43 -5.32
N VAL A 67 6.08 -10.16 -4.33
CA VAL A 67 6.89 -11.15 -3.58
C VAL A 67 7.40 -12.25 -4.50
N ILE A 68 6.58 -12.78 -5.42
CA ILE A 68 7.04 -13.80 -6.38
C ILE A 68 8.15 -13.25 -7.27
N ASN A 69 7.98 -12.04 -7.81
CA ASN A 69 8.99 -11.44 -8.68
C ASN A 69 10.27 -11.03 -7.93
N ALA A 70 10.16 -10.62 -6.66
CA ALA A 70 11.30 -10.31 -5.81
C ALA A 70 11.97 -11.56 -5.21
N SER A 71 11.32 -12.73 -5.24
CA SER A 71 11.81 -13.95 -4.60
C SER A 71 13.17 -14.39 -5.13
N THR A 72 13.48 -14.14 -6.40
CA THR A 72 14.77 -14.53 -7.00
C THR A 72 15.95 -13.90 -6.27
N SER A 73 15.89 -12.60 -5.93
CA SER A 73 16.96 -11.93 -5.20
C SER A 73 16.99 -12.34 -3.72
N GLY A 74 15.83 -12.56 -3.10
CA GLY A 74 15.73 -13.05 -1.73
C GLY A 74 16.31 -14.46 -1.55
N LEU A 75 16.02 -15.36 -2.48
CA LEU A 75 16.53 -16.73 -2.51
C LEU A 75 18.04 -16.76 -2.78
N ALA A 76 18.53 -15.92 -3.71
CA ALA A 76 19.97 -15.79 -3.95
C ALA A 76 20.73 -15.27 -2.71
N ALA A 77 20.09 -14.41 -1.92
CA ALA A 77 20.69 -13.81 -0.74
C ALA A 77 20.76 -14.74 0.48
N GLY A 78 19.68 -15.48 0.76
CA GLY A 78 19.50 -16.22 2.02
C GLY A 78 19.24 -17.72 1.88
N GLY A 79 19.12 -18.25 0.67
CA GLY A 79 18.57 -19.60 0.45
C GLY A 79 17.09 -19.68 0.82
N THR A 80 16.47 -20.85 0.66
CA THR A 80 15.05 -21.07 0.96
C THR A 80 14.73 -20.91 2.45
N GLY A 81 15.55 -21.48 3.33
CA GLY A 81 15.36 -21.41 4.78
C GLY A 81 15.59 -20.00 5.32
N GLY A 82 16.67 -19.34 4.87
CA GLY A 82 16.95 -17.96 5.26
C GLY A 82 15.91 -16.97 4.77
N PHE A 83 15.44 -17.13 3.52
CA PHE A 83 14.38 -16.27 2.99
C PHE A 83 13.06 -16.46 3.75
N ILE A 84 12.66 -17.68 4.09
CA ILE A 84 11.46 -17.94 4.93
C ILE A 84 11.60 -17.30 6.32
N ALA A 85 12.75 -17.47 6.97
CA ALA A 85 12.99 -16.91 8.30
C ALA A 85 12.89 -15.38 8.30
N VAL A 86 13.54 -14.73 7.32
CA VAL A 86 13.48 -13.27 7.14
C VAL A 86 12.09 -12.81 6.76
N TYR A 87 11.38 -13.57 5.92
CA TYR A 87 10.02 -13.26 5.53
C TYR A 87 9.08 -13.21 6.75
N ILE A 88 9.11 -14.23 7.62
CA ILE A 88 8.30 -14.28 8.83
C ILE A 88 8.69 -13.16 9.81
N GLY A 89 9.99 -13.01 10.07
CA GLY A 89 10.50 -11.98 10.99
C GLY A 89 10.14 -10.56 10.53
N SER A 90 10.30 -10.28 9.23
CA SER A 90 9.92 -9.00 8.63
C SER A 90 8.41 -8.77 8.69
N SER A 91 7.60 -9.79 8.39
CA SER A 91 6.14 -9.70 8.47
C SER A 91 5.67 -9.28 9.86
N PHE A 92 6.23 -9.88 10.91
CA PHE A 92 5.89 -9.52 12.29
C PHE A 92 6.34 -8.08 12.63
N ALA A 93 7.57 -7.71 12.28
CA ALA A 93 8.10 -6.38 12.53
C ALA A 93 7.31 -5.28 11.79
N TYR A 94 6.86 -5.55 10.57
CA TYR A 94 6.06 -4.59 9.81
C TYR A 94 4.60 -4.56 10.24
N PHE A 95 4.05 -5.67 10.72
CA PHE A 95 2.70 -5.70 11.28
C PHE A 95 2.56 -4.73 12.46
N THR A 96 3.57 -4.66 13.35
CA THR A 96 3.54 -3.69 14.45
C THR A 96 3.60 -2.25 13.97
N VAL A 97 4.37 -1.96 12.91
CA VAL A 97 4.41 -0.63 12.27
C VAL A 97 3.05 -0.23 11.70
N VAL A 98 2.37 -1.15 11.00
CA VAL A 98 1.04 -0.88 10.44
C VAL A 98 -0.01 -0.74 11.53
N LEU A 99 0.06 -1.50 12.62
CA LEU A 99 -0.81 -1.30 13.77
C LEU A 99 -0.66 0.09 14.38
N SER A 100 0.57 0.59 14.53
CA SER A 100 0.79 1.97 14.99
C SER A 100 0.22 3.01 14.02
N LEU A 101 0.33 2.76 12.70
CA LEU A 101 -0.27 3.63 11.70
C LEU A 101 -1.81 3.60 11.75
N ALA A 102 -2.40 2.43 11.97
CA ALA A 102 -3.84 2.24 12.12
C ALA A 102 -4.37 2.99 13.35
N GLU A 103 -3.68 2.92 14.49
CA GLU A 103 -4.02 3.71 15.68
C GLU A 103 -3.98 5.22 15.39
N MET A 104 -2.93 5.69 14.73
CA MET A 104 -2.82 7.09 14.31
C MET A 104 -3.97 7.50 13.38
N ALA A 105 -4.26 6.70 12.34
CA ALA A 105 -5.35 6.94 11.39
C ALA A 105 -6.73 6.99 12.07
N SER A 106 -6.94 6.21 13.13
CA SER A 106 -8.18 6.25 13.92
C SER A 106 -8.34 7.56 14.70
N ILE A 107 -7.23 8.16 15.16
CA ILE A 107 -7.21 9.42 15.94
C ILE A 107 -7.36 10.63 15.03
N ALA A 108 -6.72 10.65 13.87
CA ALA A 108 -6.80 11.75 12.91
C ALA A 108 -6.91 11.20 11.48
N PRO A 109 -8.13 10.90 11.01
CA PRO A 109 -8.36 10.36 9.67
C PRO A 109 -8.28 11.47 8.61
N THR A 110 -7.10 12.04 8.41
CA THR A 110 -6.81 13.06 7.38
C THR A 110 -5.92 12.50 6.29
N ALA A 111 -6.00 13.07 5.09
CA ALA A 111 -5.11 12.72 3.99
C ALA A 111 -3.64 13.17 4.25
N GLY A 112 -3.40 13.98 5.30
CA GLY A 112 -2.07 14.46 5.68
C GLY A 112 -1.17 13.42 6.34
N GLY A 113 -1.73 12.27 6.74
CA GLY A 113 -1.00 11.10 7.21
C GLY A 113 -0.06 11.35 8.39
N GLN A 114 1.06 10.61 8.42
CA GLN A 114 2.02 10.55 9.53
C GLN A 114 2.65 11.90 9.90
N ALA A 115 2.60 12.88 8.98
CA ALA A 115 3.18 14.20 9.17
C ALA A 115 2.47 15.02 10.27
N GLU A 116 1.21 14.72 10.61
CA GLU A 116 0.44 15.50 11.59
C GLU A 116 0.77 15.15 13.06
N PHE A 117 1.47 14.04 13.32
CA PHE A 117 1.69 13.50 14.67
C PHE A 117 3.02 13.90 15.32
N ALA A 118 3.84 14.70 14.63
CA ALA A 118 5.10 15.18 15.18
C ALA A 118 4.88 16.26 16.26
N HIS A 119 5.75 16.29 17.27
CA HIS A 119 5.66 17.25 18.37
C HIS A 119 5.64 18.72 17.85
N PRO A 120 4.76 19.62 18.37
CA PRO A 120 4.54 20.95 17.79
C PRO A 120 5.78 21.80 17.54
N ARG A 121 6.83 21.64 18.36
CA ARG A 121 8.10 22.36 18.23
C ARG A 121 8.89 22.00 16.97
N VAL A 122 8.81 20.75 16.51
CA VAL A 122 9.55 20.25 15.34
C VAL A 122 8.64 19.93 14.17
N GLN A 123 7.32 19.93 14.40
CA GLN A 123 6.28 19.53 13.46
C GLN A 123 6.50 20.12 12.06
N LYS A 124 6.68 21.43 11.92
CA LYS A 124 6.87 22.05 10.59
C LYS A 124 8.01 21.43 9.79
N PHE A 125 9.16 21.20 10.43
CA PHE A 125 10.32 20.63 9.75
C PHE A 125 10.14 19.14 9.46
N THR A 126 9.70 18.37 10.46
CA THR A 126 9.49 16.93 10.30
C THR A 126 8.37 16.60 9.32
N SER A 127 7.28 17.36 9.33
CA SER A 127 6.18 17.22 8.36
C SER A 127 6.65 17.55 6.93
N TYR A 128 7.49 18.57 6.76
CA TYR A 128 8.06 18.91 5.45
C TYR A 128 8.95 17.79 4.91
N VAL A 129 9.88 17.28 5.74
CA VAL A 129 10.76 16.17 5.36
C VAL A 129 9.95 14.90 5.09
N ALA A 130 9.00 14.57 5.95
CA ALA A 130 8.13 13.40 5.79
C ALA A 130 7.32 13.50 4.48
N GLY A 131 6.73 14.65 4.17
CA GLY A 131 5.98 14.86 2.93
C GLY A 131 6.84 14.68 1.68
N TRP A 132 8.08 15.18 1.68
CA TRP A 132 9.01 14.96 0.57
C TRP A 132 9.42 13.51 0.41
N LEU A 133 9.79 12.84 1.51
CA LEU A 133 10.17 11.43 1.48
C LEU A 133 9.00 10.55 1.04
N LEU A 134 7.79 10.84 1.51
CA LEU A 134 6.57 10.15 1.11
C LEU A 134 6.31 10.33 -0.39
N THR A 135 6.37 11.56 -0.90
CA THR A 135 6.17 11.87 -2.33
C THR A 135 7.18 11.13 -3.21
N LEU A 136 8.46 11.15 -2.85
CA LEU A 136 9.51 10.41 -3.55
C LEU A 136 9.27 8.90 -3.48
N SER A 137 8.84 8.38 -2.33
CA SER A 137 8.57 6.95 -2.13
C SER A 137 7.42 6.49 -3.04
N TRP A 138 6.32 7.24 -3.12
CA TRP A 138 5.21 6.93 -4.02
C TRP A 138 5.60 7.04 -5.49
N LEU A 139 6.39 8.05 -5.88
CA LEU A 139 6.87 8.18 -7.26
C LEU A 139 7.75 6.99 -7.67
N CYS A 140 8.69 6.60 -6.82
CA CYS A 140 9.54 5.43 -7.04
C CYS A 140 8.72 4.13 -7.04
N GLY A 141 7.75 4.00 -6.12
CA GLY A 141 6.88 2.82 -6.02
C GLY A 141 6.03 2.60 -7.27
N VAL A 142 5.35 3.64 -7.76
CA VAL A 142 4.56 3.58 -9.00
C VAL A 142 5.44 3.24 -10.19
N THR A 143 6.61 3.88 -10.31
CA THR A 143 7.56 3.61 -11.41
C THR A 143 8.07 2.16 -11.35
N SER A 144 8.39 1.65 -10.16
CA SER A 144 8.81 0.26 -9.94
C SER A 144 7.73 -0.74 -10.35
N GLY A 145 6.47 -0.50 -9.96
CA GLY A 145 5.34 -1.35 -10.34
C GLY A 145 5.08 -1.38 -11.85
N MET A 146 5.18 -0.23 -12.52
CA MET A 146 5.06 -0.14 -13.98
C MET A 146 6.21 -0.85 -14.68
N PHE A 147 7.44 -0.72 -14.17
CA PHE A 147 8.61 -1.41 -14.70
C PHE A 147 8.45 -2.92 -14.58
N LEU A 148 8.03 -3.41 -13.42
CA LEU A 148 7.76 -4.82 -13.19
C LEU A 148 6.70 -5.35 -14.17
N THR A 149 5.60 -4.62 -14.34
CA THR A 149 4.53 -4.98 -15.28
C THR A 149 5.05 -5.01 -16.73
N GLY A 150 5.90 -4.06 -17.11
CA GLY A 150 6.57 -4.04 -18.41
C GLY A 150 7.47 -5.26 -18.63
N GLN A 151 8.22 -5.68 -17.60
CA GLN A 151 9.02 -6.90 -17.64
C GLN A 151 8.15 -8.15 -17.76
N MET A 152 7.02 -8.22 -17.07
CA MET A 152 6.08 -9.35 -17.19
C MET A 152 5.52 -9.47 -18.61
N VAL A 153 5.15 -8.35 -19.24
CA VAL A 153 4.70 -8.34 -20.65
C VAL A 153 5.82 -8.78 -21.59
N GLN A 154 7.04 -8.27 -21.40
CA GLN A 154 8.19 -8.67 -22.21
C GLN A 154 8.51 -10.17 -22.03
N GLY A 155 8.41 -10.68 -20.80
CA GLY A 155 8.57 -12.10 -20.49
C GLY A 155 7.52 -12.97 -21.17
N ALA A 156 6.25 -12.54 -21.21
CA ALA A 156 5.19 -13.24 -21.92
C ALA A 156 5.45 -13.30 -23.44
N ILE A 157 5.99 -12.23 -24.02
CA ILE A 157 6.39 -12.19 -25.43
C ILE A 157 7.52 -13.18 -25.70
N LEU A 158 8.55 -13.21 -24.84
CA LEU A 158 9.69 -14.14 -24.97
C LEU A 158 9.26 -15.61 -24.92
N ILE A 159 8.29 -15.95 -24.06
CA ILE A 159 7.77 -17.33 -23.97
C ILE A 159 7.02 -17.73 -25.25
N THR A 160 6.35 -16.77 -25.91
CA THR A 160 5.53 -17.04 -27.10
C THR A 160 6.34 -16.97 -28.40
N ASN A 161 7.41 -16.19 -28.43
CA ASN A 161 8.24 -15.95 -29.61
C ASN A 161 9.72 -15.98 -29.24
N GLU A 162 10.36 -17.13 -29.45
CA GLU A 162 11.79 -17.32 -29.20
C GLU A 162 12.70 -16.46 -30.10
N SER A 163 12.18 -15.93 -31.22
CA SER A 163 12.92 -15.06 -32.14
C SER A 163 12.96 -13.60 -31.65
N PHE A 164 12.19 -13.26 -30.62
CA PHE A 164 12.09 -11.90 -30.12
C PHE A 164 13.35 -11.50 -29.36
N ASN A 165 14.06 -10.48 -29.86
CA ASN A 165 15.19 -9.90 -29.17
C ASN A 165 14.71 -8.84 -28.17
N ALA A 166 14.59 -9.24 -26.90
CA ALA A 166 14.22 -8.36 -25.81
C ALA A 166 15.30 -7.29 -25.56
N GLN A 167 14.91 -6.02 -25.62
CA GLN A 167 15.79 -4.89 -25.41
C GLN A 167 15.32 -4.03 -24.24
N PRO A 168 16.22 -3.46 -23.42
CA PRO A 168 15.83 -2.69 -22.23
C PRO A 168 14.92 -1.50 -22.52
N TYR A 169 15.10 -0.82 -23.65
CA TYR A 169 14.28 0.34 -24.02
C TYR A 169 12.81 -0.02 -24.27
N GLN A 170 12.51 -1.26 -24.68
CA GLN A 170 11.14 -1.72 -24.92
C GLN A 170 10.33 -1.74 -23.62
N VAL A 171 10.96 -2.13 -22.50
CA VAL A 171 10.34 -2.07 -21.18
C VAL A 171 10.03 -0.64 -20.79
N TRP A 172 10.95 0.31 -21.04
CA TRP A 172 10.70 1.73 -20.77
C TRP A 172 9.56 2.30 -21.63
N CYS A 173 9.43 1.87 -22.89
CA CYS A 173 8.26 2.23 -23.71
C CYS A 173 6.95 1.74 -23.08
N LEU A 174 6.92 0.51 -22.54
CA LEU A 174 5.77 -0.02 -21.81
C LEU A 174 5.49 0.77 -20.53
N VAL A 175 6.52 1.14 -19.78
CA VAL A 175 6.39 2.00 -18.58
C VAL A 175 5.71 3.33 -18.93
N PHE A 176 6.16 4.01 -19.99
CA PHE A 176 5.53 5.26 -20.43
C PHE A 176 4.08 5.05 -20.89
N ALA A 177 3.78 3.95 -21.56
CA ALA A 177 2.42 3.62 -21.98
C ALA A 177 1.49 3.37 -20.76
N PHE A 178 1.96 2.63 -19.75
CA PHE A 178 1.21 2.40 -18.52
C PHE A 178 1.04 3.68 -17.69
N ALA A 179 2.08 4.52 -17.61
CA ALA A 179 1.99 5.82 -16.96
C ALA A 179 0.94 6.73 -17.62
N ALA A 180 0.95 6.81 -18.95
CA ALA A 180 -0.04 7.59 -19.70
C ALA A 180 -1.47 7.05 -19.51
N SER A 181 -1.63 5.73 -19.49
CA SER A 181 -2.91 5.07 -19.25
C SER A 181 -3.43 5.34 -17.83
N GLY A 182 -2.55 5.24 -16.83
CA GLY A 182 -2.85 5.55 -15.44
C GLY A 182 -3.26 7.01 -15.26
N LEU A 183 -2.53 7.95 -15.87
CA LEU A 183 -2.88 9.37 -15.87
C LEU A 183 -4.27 9.61 -16.47
N PHE A 184 -4.57 8.98 -17.60
CA PHE A 184 -5.88 9.09 -18.23
C PHE A 184 -7.00 8.55 -17.35
N LEU A 185 -6.83 7.36 -16.77
CA LEU A 185 -7.84 6.75 -15.88
C LEU A 185 -8.05 7.57 -14.60
N ASN A 186 -6.98 8.11 -14.02
CA ASN A 186 -7.09 8.94 -12.81
C ASN A 186 -7.71 10.31 -13.08
N THR A 187 -7.56 10.88 -14.27
CA THR A 187 -8.10 12.21 -14.61
C THR A 187 -9.53 12.14 -15.14
N VAL A 188 -9.85 11.20 -16.03
CA VAL A 188 -11.16 11.09 -16.69
C VAL A 188 -12.06 10.07 -16.01
N GLY A 189 -11.46 8.98 -15.50
CA GLY A 189 -12.15 7.83 -14.93
C GLY A 189 -12.36 7.88 -13.42
N ALA A 190 -11.96 8.97 -12.73
CA ALA A 190 -11.95 9.07 -11.27
C ALA A 190 -13.24 8.58 -10.59
N ARG A 191 -14.41 8.93 -11.17
CA ARG A 191 -15.74 8.53 -10.68
C ARG A 191 -16.01 7.01 -10.69
N TYR A 192 -15.28 6.25 -11.50
CA TYR A 192 -15.42 4.79 -11.63
C TYR A 192 -14.31 4.01 -10.95
N LEU A 193 -13.29 4.68 -10.39
CA LEU A 193 -12.12 4.03 -9.78
C LEU A 193 -12.56 3.01 -8.73
N ALA A 194 -13.40 3.41 -7.77
CA ALA A 194 -13.86 2.50 -6.71
C ALA A 194 -14.53 1.21 -7.24
N LEU A 195 -15.19 1.24 -8.41
CA LEU A 195 -15.77 0.05 -9.04
C LEU A 195 -14.73 -0.76 -9.80
N MET A 196 -13.79 -0.09 -10.48
CA MET A 196 -12.67 -0.73 -11.17
C MET A 196 -11.78 -1.48 -10.17
N GLU A 197 -11.50 -0.89 -9.00
CA GLU A 197 -10.69 -1.52 -7.95
C GLU A 197 -11.31 -2.84 -7.46
N VAL A 198 -12.62 -2.87 -7.20
CA VAL A 198 -13.31 -4.10 -6.81
C VAL A 198 -13.23 -5.15 -7.91
N PHE A 199 -13.41 -4.74 -9.18
CA PHE A 199 -13.30 -5.66 -10.31
C PHE A 199 -11.88 -6.24 -10.43
N VAL A 200 -10.84 -5.40 -10.37
CA VAL A 200 -9.44 -5.82 -10.43
C VAL A 200 -9.07 -6.70 -9.25
N ALA A 201 -9.56 -6.40 -8.05
CA ALA A 201 -9.34 -7.24 -6.86
C ALA A 201 -9.85 -8.67 -7.06
N ILE A 202 -10.98 -8.88 -7.74
CA ILE A 202 -11.49 -10.22 -8.07
C ILE A 202 -10.47 -10.97 -8.93
N PHE A 203 -9.95 -10.35 -10.00
CA PHE A 203 -8.93 -10.97 -10.85
C PHE A 203 -7.62 -11.23 -10.11
N LEU A 204 -7.24 -10.34 -9.20
CA LEU A 204 -6.05 -10.52 -8.37
C LEU A 204 -6.17 -11.74 -7.46
N VAL A 205 -7.33 -11.93 -6.82
CA VAL A 205 -7.61 -13.09 -5.97
C VAL A 205 -7.71 -14.38 -6.80
N LEU A 206 -8.39 -14.34 -7.96
CA LEU A 206 -8.44 -15.48 -8.87
C LEU A 206 -7.04 -15.86 -9.36
N GLY A 207 -6.23 -14.88 -9.73
CA GLY A 207 -4.84 -15.06 -10.15
C GLY A 207 -3.98 -15.69 -9.07
N TYR A 208 -4.17 -15.29 -7.80
CA TYR A 208 -3.51 -15.91 -6.66
C TYR A 208 -3.87 -17.40 -6.52
N VAL A 209 -5.17 -17.72 -6.54
CA VAL A 209 -5.65 -19.12 -6.43
C VAL A 209 -5.11 -19.98 -7.57
N VAL A 210 -5.15 -19.47 -8.81
CA VAL A 210 -4.60 -20.17 -9.99
C VAL A 210 -3.11 -20.40 -9.84
N ASN A 211 -2.33 -19.40 -9.42
CA ASN A 211 -0.89 -19.55 -9.22
C ASN A 211 -0.56 -20.62 -8.17
N ILE A 212 -1.26 -20.60 -7.03
CA ILE A 212 -1.07 -21.62 -5.98
C ILE A 212 -1.38 -23.02 -6.50
N ILE A 213 -2.49 -23.20 -7.22
CA ILE A 213 -2.87 -24.52 -7.77
C ILE A 213 -1.82 -25.00 -8.79
N VAL A 214 -1.39 -24.13 -9.71
CA VAL A 214 -0.38 -24.47 -10.72
C VAL A 214 0.93 -24.88 -10.07
N LEU A 215 1.44 -24.10 -9.11
CA LEU A 215 2.66 -24.45 -8.37
C LEU A 215 2.48 -25.71 -7.52
N TRP A 216 1.30 -25.92 -6.92
CA TRP A 216 1.03 -27.11 -6.13
C TRP A 216 1.01 -28.38 -7.00
N VAL A 217 0.42 -28.34 -8.19
CA VAL A 217 0.31 -29.51 -9.07
C VAL A 217 1.58 -29.75 -9.88
N MET A 218 2.21 -28.69 -10.42
CA MET A 218 3.28 -28.83 -11.42
C MET A 218 4.70 -28.68 -10.86
N SER A 219 4.88 -28.02 -9.71
CA SER A 219 6.23 -27.76 -9.18
C SER A 219 6.85 -29.01 -8.56
N PRO A 220 8.13 -29.32 -8.85
CA PRO A 220 8.87 -30.38 -8.15
C PRO A 220 8.90 -30.11 -6.63
N LYS A 221 8.84 -31.18 -5.85
CA LYS A 221 8.76 -31.10 -4.38
C LYS A 221 10.14 -31.27 -3.77
N ASN A 222 10.59 -30.24 -3.07
CA ASN A 222 11.84 -30.28 -2.31
C ASN A 222 11.64 -30.97 -0.97
N SER A 223 12.72 -31.51 -0.41
CA SER A 223 12.68 -32.14 0.92
C SER A 223 12.47 -31.09 2.02
N THR A 224 11.88 -31.47 3.16
CA THR A 224 11.69 -30.57 4.31
C THR A 224 13.00 -29.92 4.77
N SER A 225 14.10 -30.67 4.75
CA SER A 225 15.42 -30.17 5.11
C SER A 225 15.89 -29.09 4.15
N GLU A 226 15.71 -29.30 2.85
CA GLU A 226 16.09 -28.32 1.83
C GLU A 226 15.25 -27.04 1.92
N VAL A 227 13.95 -27.16 2.24
CA VAL A 227 13.09 -25.98 2.38
C VAL A 227 13.45 -25.14 3.61
N PHE A 228 13.64 -25.76 4.78
CA PHE A 228 13.79 -25.02 6.05
C PHE A 228 15.22 -24.89 6.56
N ALA A 229 16.15 -25.73 6.11
CA ALA A 229 17.54 -25.76 6.59
C ALA A 229 18.58 -25.36 5.53
N SER A 230 18.14 -24.97 4.32
CA SER A 230 19.04 -24.39 3.32
C SER A 230 19.25 -22.90 3.60
N PHE A 231 20.44 -22.58 4.10
CA PHE A 231 20.89 -21.22 4.34
C PHE A 231 22.07 -20.95 3.42
N ASP A 232 21.91 -19.95 2.56
CA ASP A 232 22.96 -19.53 1.62
C ASP A 232 23.36 -18.08 1.89
N ASN A 233 24.53 -17.70 1.39
CA ASN A 233 25.04 -16.35 1.38
C ASN A 233 25.61 -16.05 -0.01
N GLY A 234 24.74 -16.13 -1.02
CA GLY A 234 25.10 -15.87 -2.43
C GLY A 234 25.56 -14.43 -2.69
N ASN A 235 25.41 -13.53 -1.71
CA ASN A 235 25.82 -12.14 -1.78
C ASN A 235 27.27 -11.89 -1.30
N GLY A 236 27.98 -12.92 -0.83
CA GLY A 236 29.40 -12.82 -0.50
C GLY A 236 29.73 -12.04 0.78
N TRP A 237 28.78 -11.89 1.70
CA TRP A 237 29.02 -11.22 2.97
C TRP A 237 29.91 -12.04 3.90
N SER A 238 30.59 -11.41 4.85
CA SER A 238 31.46 -12.10 5.81
C SER A 238 30.71 -13.00 6.80
N SER A 239 29.43 -12.72 7.04
CA SER A 239 28.55 -13.49 7.92
C SER A 239 27.30 -13.93 7.17
N THR A 240 26.98 -15.23 7.24
CA THR A 240 25.76 -15.81 6.68
C THR A 240 24.51 -15.14 7.26
N GLY A 241 24.51 -14.81 8.55
CA GLY A 241 23.39 -14.10 9.18
C GLY A 241 23.18 -12.71 8.57
N PHE A 242 24.26 -11.98 8.31
CA PHE A 242 24.18 -10.68 7.64
C PHE A 242 23.73 -10.81 6.18
N GLY A 243 24.24 -11.82 5.45
CA GLY A 243 23.80 -12.12 4.09
C GLY A 243 22.30 -12.44 4.01
N ILE A 244 21.80 -13.26 4.93
CA ILE A 244 20.37 -13.55 5.06
C ILE A 244 19.57 -12.26 5.34
N LEU A 245 20.02 -11.38 6.23
CA LEU A 245 19.34 -10.10 6.48
C LEU A 245 19.21 -9.23 5.23
N THR A 246 20.15 -9.31 4.28
CA THR A 246 20.00 -8.58 3.01
C THR A 246 18.84 -9.09 2.15
N ALA A 247 18.36 -10.32 2.37
CA ALA A 247 17.14 -10.82 1.74
C ALA A 247 15.88 -10.07 2.20
N GLN A 248 15.95 -9.29 3.29
CA GLN A 248 14.85 -8.46 3.79
C GLN A 248 14.35 -7.48 2.73
N THR A 249 15.22 -7.00 1.84
CA THR A 249 14.83 -6.08 0.76
C THR A 249 13.74 -6.67 -0.14
N ALA A 250 13.77 -7.97 -0.39
CA ALA A 250 12.70 -8.66 -1.13
C ALA A 250 11.42 -8.82 -0.29
N ALA A 251 11.55 -8.97 1.03
CA ALA A 251 10.42 -9.04 1.96
C ALA A 251 9.73 -7.67 2.18
N LEU A 252 10.38 -6.54 1.88
CA LEU A 252 9.78 -5.20 1.97
C LEU A 252 8.54 -5.04 1.10
N TYR A 253 8.49 -5.76 -0.03
CA TYR A 253 7.34 -5.77 -0.92
C TYR A 253 6.06 -6.36 -0.28
N LEU A 254 6.16 -6.96 0.91
CA LEU A 254 5.01 -7.41 1.68
C LEU A 254 4.07 -6.24 2.02
N ILE A 255 4.68 -5.15 2.51
CA ILE A 255 3.95 -4.07 3.17
C ILE A 255 3.98 -2.77 2.37
N LEU A 256 4.69 -2.75 1.25
CA LEU A 256 4.77 -1.59 0.38
C LEU A 256 3.35 -1.16 -0.02
N GLY A 257 3.02 0.10 0.27
CA GLY A 257 1.69 0.67 0.00
C GLY A 257 0.64 0.46 1.10
N SER A 258 0.99 -0.11 2.25
CA SER A 258 0.06 -0.31 3.38
C SER A 258 -0.50 1.01 3.95
N ASP A 259 0.21 2.11 3.79
CA ASP A 259 -0.22 3.46 4.14
C ASP A 259 -1.22 4.06 3.14
N GLY A 260 -1.49 3.37 2.01
CA GLY A 260 -2.45 3.77 0.98
C GLY A 260 -3.84 4.11 1.53
N ALA A 261 -4.33 3.34 2.49
CA ALA A 261 -5.65 3.58 3.09
C ALA A 261 -5.71 4.91 3.84
N ALA A 262 -4.61 5.30 4.51
CA ALA A 262 -4.53 6.56 5.24
C ALA A 262 -4.59 7.76 4.29
N HIS A 263 -3.97 7.68 3.12
CA HIS A 263 -4.04 8.73 2.09
C HIS A 263 -5.46 8.89 1.51
N MET A 264 -6.24 7.81 1.52
CA MET A 264 -7.63 7.79 1.06
C MET A 264 -8.65 8.09 2.17
N ALA A 265 -8.21 8.45 3.38
CA ALA A 265 -9.08 8.65 4.53
C ALA A 265 -10.19 9.69 4.26
N GLU A 266 -9.86 10.82 3.63
CA GLU A 266 -10.84 11.87 3.32
C GLU A 266 -11.89 11.46 2.26
N GLU A 267 -11.59 10.44 1.45
CA GLU A 267 -12.49 9.87 0.45
C GLU A 267 -13.21 8.61 0.96
N THR A 268 -12.92 8.16 2.18
CA THR A 268 -13.46 6.94 2.78
C THR A 268 -14.59 7.27 3.75
N GLN A 269 -15.71 6.57 3.66
CA GLN A 269 -16.83 6.68 4.61
C GLN A 269 -16.41 6.11 5.97
N ASP A 270 -16.76 6.75 7.09
CA ASP A 270 -16.40 6.30 8.46
C ASP A 270 -14.91 6.04 8.63
N ALA A 271 -14.09 7.01 8.21
CA ALA A 271 -12.66 6.82 8.03
C ALA A 271 -11.93 6.43 9.32
N SER A 272 -12.35 6.92 10.49
CA SER A 272 -11.77 6.55 11.79
C SER A 272 -11.98 5.07 12.17
N VAL A 273 -12.88 4.36 11.48
CA VAL A 273 -13.18 2.94 11.70
C VAL A 273 -12.78 2.07 10.51
N ASN A 274 -12.94 2.57 9.28
CA ASN A 274 -12.73 1.79 8.06
C ASN A 274 -11.29 1.86 7.51
N VAL A 275 -10.49 2.84 7.92
CA VAL A 275 -9.07 2.97 7.52
C VAL A 275 -8.14 2.12 8.39
N PRO A 276 -8.29 2.06 9.73
CA PRO A 276 -7.52 1.13 10.58
C PRO A 276 -7.77 -0.34 10.22
#